data_AF-A0A7S0ITV5-F1
#
_entry.id   AF-A0A7S0ITV5-F1
#
_cell.length_a   1.000
_cell.length_b   1.000
_cell.length_c   1.000
_cell.angle_alpha   90.00
_cell.angle_beta   90.00
_cell.angle_gamma   90.00
#
_symmetry.space_group_name_H-M   'P 1'
#
loop_
_entity.id
_entity.type
_entity.pdbx_description
1 polymer ?
#
loop_
_entity_poly.entity_id
_entity_poly.type
_entity_poly.pdbx_seq_one_letter_code
_entity_poly.pdbx_strand_id
1 'polypeptide(L)'
;SYSLAGINQIFRGDFVPTTISPKGVVRLQFPEMASAITELTSASSTSYFAHTYNEAMIKALDDVSSLADVLGSAKLNHTVGSPGGFESGKGLSAALSQVAKAIDVRHLFESERDMFFVSMGGWDHHGEVVEAMQLKLELVNSALTTFVDEMKAKGTWDQVTLVTLSEFGRSLTSNGRGTDHGWAGNQMILGGSLRGRGGGRIFGQYPASLKYTDTNPVRLKGRGRLIPSTPWEGIWQGVAQWLGVEDGQLDAVLPNRNNFDASLLLNADDLFSPMPPAPPAPPPRPSEPPSSPSSPSPPPSPSPPTPPPPSPPPPSAPPPSPSPPSPPPPSPSPPSPPSPPAPPSSPAPPASPLSPSPAMPPAQALAELPKVAAMLSSTRKNNVAANCIDGVVDGLYCLSNPNQDTNVTLEVDMGGPHRVAYVVLHNRHKKTAIAQRLGDYEIWLGSETGERTTLCASATVPPGKVAVLSHSCIGAARYVTVLLPGTERTLHLYELRVYDQPTPRLPPPPPSLPPPPSPPPPSPPPP
;
A
#
# COMPACT_ATOMS: atom_id res chain seq x y z
N SER A 1 12.73 10.04 3.48
CA SER A 1 12.26 9.95 2.07
C SER A 1 10.75 10.17 2.04
N TYR A 2 10.23 10.72 0.94
CA TYR A 2 8.85 11.20 0.85
C TYR A 2 8.16 10.69 -0.42
N SER A 3 6.92 10.21 -0.28
CA SER A 3 6.12 9.77 -1.42
C SER A 3 4.88 10.61 -1.60
N LEU A 4 4.65 11.04 -2.83
CA LEU A 4 3.47 11.80 -3.25
C LEU A 4 2.51 10.98 -4.13
N ALA A 5 2.81 9.68 -4.29
CA ALA A 5 2.03 8.70 -5.02
C ALA A 5 1.71 7.44 -4.18
N GLY A 6 1.67 7.55 -2.84
CA GLY A 6 1.42 6.43 -1.93
C GLY A 6 2.63 5.52 -1.72
N ILE A 7 2.43 4.34 -1.13
CA ILE A 7 3.54 3.40 -0.87
C ILE A 7 4.01 2.80 -2.20
N ASN A 8 5.27 3.04 -2.57
CA ASN A 8 5.85 2.63 -3.86
C ASN A 8 7.08 1.72 -3.65
N GLN A 9 7.27 0.77 -4.59
CA GLN A 9 8.33 -0.25 -4.53
C GLN A 9 9.74 0.34 -4.43
N ILE A 10 9.96 1.52 -5.03
CA ILE A 10 11.23 2.27 -5.01
C ILE A 10 11.68 2.70 -3.60
N PHE A 11 10.79 2.62 -2.61
CA PHE A 11 11.08 2.91 -1.20
C PHE A 11 11.02 1.64 -0.33
N ARG A 12 11.17 0.44 -0.90
CA ARG A 12 11.37 -0.77 -0.08
C ARG A 12 12.76 -0.75 0.55
N GLY A 13 12.77 -0.78 1.87
CA GLY A 13 13.95 -0.86 2.73
C GLY A 13 13.48 -0.94 4.19
N ASP A 14 14.36 -0.65 5.14
CA ASP A 14 14.04 -0.72 6.57
C ASP A 14 13.21 0.48 7.08
N PHE A 15 13.06 1.52 6.26
CA PHE A 15 12.31 2.74 6.58
C PHE A 15 11.08 2.89 5.69
N VAL A 16 9.91 3.14 6.30
CA VAL A 16 8.67 3.42 5.58
C VAL A 16 8.69 4.89 5.09
N PRO A 17 8.43 5.17 3.80
CA PRO A 17 8.45 6.54 3.28
C PRO A 17 7.26 7.37 3.81
N THR A 18 7.54 8.59 4.22
CA THR A 18 6.53 9.56 4.66
C THR A 18 5.61 9.91 3.48
N THR A 19 4.32 9.59 3.60
CA THR A 19 3.34 9.82 2.50
C THR A 19 2.67 11.19 2.65
N ILE A 20 2.82 12.05 1.64
CA ILE A 20 2.22 13.39 1.55
C ILE A 20 1.29 13.40 0.35
N SER A 21 0.04 13.83 0.46
CA SER A 21 -0.82 13.92 -0.74
C SER A 21 -0.42 15.10 -1.62
N PRO A 22 -0.78 15.14 -2.93
CA PRO A 22 -0.61 16.34 -3.76
C PRO A 22 -1.29 17.61 -3.21
N LYS A 23 -2.23 17.48 -2.25
CA LYS A 23 -2.87 18.59 -1.54
C LYS A 23 -2.15 19.00 -0.24
N GLY A 24 -1.05 18.32 0.12
CA GLY A 24 -0.36 18.44 1.39
C GLY A 24 -0.61 17.24 2.30
N VAL A 25 -0.18 17.35 3.56
CA VAL A 25 -0.32 16.29 4.57
C VAL A 25 -1.79 16.08 4.93
N VAL A 26 -2.22 14.82 4.99
CA VAL A 26 -3.59 14.44 5.35
C VAL A 26 -3.68 14.29 6.87
N ARG A 27 -4.07 15.35 7.57
CA ARG A 27 -4.48 15.26 8.99
C ARG A 27 -5.77 14.43 9.12
N LEU A 28 -6.06 13.90 10.30
CA LEU A 28 -7.37 13.31 10.63
C LEU A 28 -8.49 14.33 10.31
N GLN A 29 -9.44 13.92 9.47
CA GLN A 29 -10.52 14.79 8.98
C GLN A 29 -11.82 14.70 9.80
N PHE A 30 -11.75 14.08 10.99
CA PHE A 30 -12.89 13.74 11.83
C PHE A 30 -12.70 14.30 13.26
N PRO A 31 -12.79 15.64 13.46
CA PRO A 31 -12.65 16.24 14.79
C PRO A 31 -13.67 15.67 15.80
N GLU A 32 -14.85 15.25 15.34
CA GLU A 32 -15.87 14.56 16.14
C GLU A 32 -15.43 13.17 16.66
N MET A 33 -14.41 12.56 16.06
CA MET A 33 -13.79 11.32 16.55
C MET A 33 -12.51 11.55 17.37
N ALA A 34 -12.05 12.79 17.54
CA ALA A 34 -10.78 13.06 18.24
C ALA A 34 -10.80 12.60 19.71
N SER A 35 -11.94 12.75 20.40
CA SER A 35 -12.15 12.24 21.75
C SER A 35 -12.11 10.70 21.79
N ALA A 36 -12.88 10.03 20.92
CA ALA A 36 -12.93 8.57 20.86
C ALA A 36 -11.59 7.94 20.46
N ILE A 37 -10.82 8.59 19.56
CA ILE A 37 -9.46 8.17 19.22
C ILE A 37 -8.54 8.35 20.43
N THR A 38 -8.58 9.48 21.13
CA THR A 38 -7.79 9.73 22.34
C THR A 38 -8.13 8.71 23.44
N GLU A 39 -9.41 8.38 23.63
CA GLU A 39 -9.87 7.37 24.60
C GLU A 39 -9.39 5.97 24.23
N LEU A 40 -9.49 5.58 22.95
CA LEU A 40 -8.99 4.29 22.44
C LEU A 40 -7.47 4.15 22.56
N THR A 41 -6.70 5.22 22.32
CA THR A 41 -5.23 5.18 22.37
C THR A 41 -4.67 5.34 23.78
N SER A 42 -5.36 6.06 24.68
CA SER A 42 -4.98 6.19 26.10
C SER A 42 -5.46 5.02 26.98
N ALA A 43 -6.36 4.17 26.49
CA ALA A 43 -6.80 2.97 27.20
C ALA A 43 -5.62 2.00 27.44
N SER A 44 -5.30 1.77 28.71
CA SER A 44 -4.25 0.83 29.11
C SER A 44 -4.68 -0.62 28.86
N SER A 45 -3.97 -1.30 27.96
CA SER A 45 -4.19 -2.72 27.69
C SER A 45 -3.16 -3.60 28.38
N THR A 46 -3.59 -4.75 28.89
CA THR A 46 -2.70 -5.84 29.33
C THR A 46 -2.10 -6.62 28.14
N SER A 47 -2.58 -6.39 26.92
CA SER A 47 -2.00 -6.95 25.70
C SER A 47 -0.86 -6.06 25.20
N TYR A 48 0.36 -6.60 25.20
CA TYR A 48 1.55 -5.94 24.65
C TYR A 48 1.33 -5.47 23.19
N PHE A 49 0.66 -6.29 22.37
CA PHE A 49 0.32 -5.93 20.99
C PHE A 49 -0.59 -4.69 20.90
N ALA A 50 -1.59 -4.58 21.78
CA ALA A 50 -2.48 -3.43 21.81
C ALA A 50 -1.77 -2.17 22.34
N HIS A 51 -0.86 -2.32 23.31
CA HIS A 51 -0.01 -1.23 23.79
C HIS A 51 0.86 -0.68 22.67
N THR A 52 1.65 -1.53 22.00
CA THR A 52 2.52 -1.13 20.88
C THR A 52 1.72 -0.58 19.69
N TYR A 53 0.53 -1.10 19.42
CA TYR A 53 -0.36 -0.53 18.39
C TYR A 53 -0.85 0.88 18.76
N ASN A 54 -1.25 1.10 20.01
CA ASN A 54 -1.67 2.41 20.50
C ASN A 54 -0.52 3.43 20.50
N GLU A 55 0.68 3.05 20.95
CA GLU A 55 1.88 3.87 20.89
C GLU A 55 2.24 4.25 19.44
N ALA A 56 2.23 3.28 18.52
CA ALA A 56 2.49 3.52 17.11
C ALA A 56 1.41 4.41 16.46
N MET A 57 0.14 4.27 16.87
CA MET A 57 -0.95 5.12 16.40
C MET A 57 -0.80 6.56 16.91
N ILE A 58 -0.56 6.79 18.20
CA ILE A 58 -0.33 8.13 18.77
C ILE A 58 0.83 8.80 18.04
N LYS A 59 1.98 8.11 17.97
CA LYS A 59 3.17 8.65 17.30
C LYS A 59 2.88 9.00 15.84
N ALA A 60 2.15 8.15 15.10
CA ALA A 60 1.79 8.43 13.72
C ALA A 60 0.88 9.66 13.56
N LEU A 61 0.01 9.95 14.53
CA LEU A 61 -0.83 11.15 14.53
C LEU A 61 -0.04 12.42 14.86
N ASP A 62 0.86 12.34 15.85
CA ASP A 62 1.75 13.44 16.22
C ASP A 62 2.74 13.78 15.10
N ASP A 63 3.38 12.75 14.51
CA ASP A 63 4.25 12.87 13.33
C ASP A 63 3.51 13.53 12.16
N VAL A 64 2.25 13.14 11.92
CA VAL A 64 1.39 13.71 10.86
C VAL A 64 1.02 15.16 11.13
N SER A 65 0.69 15.55 12.37
CA SER A 65 0.41 16.96 12.65
C SER A 65 1.68 17.81 12.57
N SER A 66 2.77 17.36 13.20
CA SER A 66 4.08 18.01 13.15
C SER A 66 4.53 18.29 11.71
N LEU A 67 4.50 17.26 10.85
CA LEU A 67 4.82 17.41 9.43
C LEU A 67 3.86 18.37 8.70
N ALA A 68 2.57 18.36 9.04
CA ALA A 68 1.57 19.25 8.44
C ALA A 68 1.74 20.72 8.86
N ASP A 69 2.27 20.98 10.06
CA ASP A 69 2.60 22.31 10.55
C ASP A 69 3.94 22.79 9.97
N VAL A 70 4.96 21.92 9.92
CA VAL A 70 6.26 22.19 9.26
C VAL A 70 6.07 22.52 7.77
N LEU A 71 5.40 21.67 6.99
CA LEU A 71 5.09 21.95 5.57
C LEU A 71 4.01 23.05 5.37
N GLY A 72 3.34 23.44 6.45
CA GLY A 72 2.47 24.62 6.51
C GLY A 72 3.27 25.93 6.57
N SER A 73 4.44 25.91 7.23
CA SER A 73 5.32 27.09 7.38
C SER A 73 6.10 27.48 6.12
N ALA A 74 6.19 26.57 5.14
CA ALA A 74 6.93 26.72 3.89
C ALA A 74 6.43 27.89 3.03
N LYS A 75 7.36 28.69 2.52
CA LYS A 75 7.09 29.90 1.72
C LYS A 75 7.45 29.66 0.27
N LEU A 76 6.46 29.61 -0.63
CA LEU A 76 6.73 29.49 -2.07
C LEU A 76 6.78 30.88 -2.73
N ASN A 77 7.70 31.07 -3.67
CA ASN A 77 7.76 32.29 -4.49
C ASN A 77 6.65 32.23 -5.56
N HIS A 78 6.51 31.08 -6.20
CA HIS A 78 5.49 30.72 -7.19
C HIS A 78 4.27 30.09 -6.50
N THR A 79 3.42 30.92 -5.89
CA THR A 79 2.30 30.43 -5.05
C THR A 79 1.23 29.64 -5.82
N VAL A 80 0.66 28.61 -5.18
CA VAL A 80 -0.35 27.71 -5.78
C VAL A 80 -1.59 28.50 -6.23
N GLY A 81 -1.96 28.37 -7.50
CA GLY A 81 -3.11 29.06 -8.11
C GLY A 81 -2.85 30.50 -8.58
N SER A 82 -1.62 31.02 -8.45
CA SER A 82 -1.24 32.33 -9.00
C SER A 82 -0.83 32.22 -10.49
N PRO A 83 -0.86 33.33 -11.27
CA PRO A 83 -0.33 33.34 -12.64
C PRO A 83 1.17 33.01 -12.65
N GLY A 84 1.58 31.95 -13.35
CA GLY A 84 2.96 31.42 -13.30
C GLY A 84 3.31 30.66 -12.01
N GLY A 85 2.32 30.41 -11.15
CA GLY A 85 2.43 29.57 -9.96
C GLY A 85 2.06 28.10 -10.20
N PHE A 86 2.17 27.26 -9.17
CA PHE A 86 1.78 25.85 -9.28
C PHE A 86 0.27 25.68 -9.49
N GLU A 87 -0.14 24.70 -10.29
CA GLU A 87 -1.56 24.39 -10.52
C GLU A 87 -2.18 23.76 -9.26
N SER A 88 -3.43 24.13 -8.96
CA SER A 88 -4.14 23.64 -7.78
C SER A 88 -4.86 22.30 -8.02
N GLY A 89 -5.20 21.57 -6.95
CA GLY A 89 -6.11 20.43 -7.02
C GLY A 89 -5.44 19.05 -6.89
N LYS A 90 -5.22 18.36 -8.02
CA LYS A 90 -4.59 17.03 -8.11
C LYS A 90 -3.82 16.93 -9.44
N GLY A 91 -2.55 16.56 -9.39
CA GLY A 91 -1.71 16.40 -10.59
C GLY A 91 -0.22 16.55 -10.27
N LEU A 92 0.61 16.51 -11.30
CA LEU A 92 2.07 16.62 -11.17
C LEU A 92 2.49 17.98 -10.58
N SER A 93 1.94 19.09 -11.07
CA SER A 93 2.24 20.44 -10.56
C SER A 93 1.88 20.60 -9.08
N ALA A 94 0.70 20.11 -8.68
CA ALA A 94 0.29 20.07 -7.27
C ALA A 94 1.23 19.23 -6.39
N ALA A 95 1.69 18.06 -6.87
CA ALA A 95 2.68 17.25 -6.16
C ALA A 95 4.04 17.96 -6.06
N LEU A 96 4.57 18.50 -7.15
CA LEU A 96 5.82 19.26 -7.18
C LEU A 96 5.77 20.50 -6.26
N SER A 97 4.59 21.11 -6.05
CA SER A 97 4.43 22.18 -5.06
C SER A 97 4.70 21.72 -3.61
N GLN A 98 4.35 20.47 -3.25
CA GLN A 98 4.65 19.92 -1.92
C GLN A 98 6.12 19.50 -1.81
N VAL A 99 6.75 19.04 -2.90
CA VAL A 99 8.21 18.82 -2.97
C VAL A 99 8.96 20.14 -2.77
N ALA A 100 8.53 21.21 -3.45
CA ALA A 100 9.11 22.54 -3.27
C ALA A 100 8.98 23.07 -1.84
N LYS A 101 7.86 22.78 -1.16
CA LYS A 101 7.68 23.07 0.27
C LYS A 101 8.61 22.27 1.17
N ALA A 102 8.76 20.97 0.93
CA ALA A 102 9.68 20.12 1.69
C ALA A 102 11.13 20.61 1.54
N ILE A 103 11.54 20.98 0.32
CA ILE A 103 12.86 21.56 0.06
C ILE A 103 13.04 22.93 0.74
N ASP A 104 11.99 23.76 0.84
CA ASP A 104 12.04 25.03 1.58
C ASP A 104 12.37 24.82 3.07
N VAL A 105 11.63 23.90 3.71
CA VAL A 105 11.73 23.62 5.16
C VAL A 105 12.71 22.50 5.51
N ARG A 106 13.54 22.05 4.57
CA ARG A 106 14.54 20.96 4.77
C ARG A 106 15.47 21.18 5.96
N HIS A 107 15.70 22.44 6.34
CA HIS A 107 16.49 22.83 7.51
C HIS A 107 15.78 22.57 8.86
N LEU A 108 14.53 22.10 8.84
CA LEU A 108 13.74 21.60 9.98
C LEU A 108 13.63 20.06 9.95
N PHE A 109 14.21 19.40 8.96
CA PHE A 109 14.36 17.94 8.92
C PHE A 109 15.79 17.57 9.29
N GLU A 110 15.97 16.40 9.88
CA GLU A 110 17.28 15.83 10.24
C GLU A 110 17.80 14.88 9.15
N SER A 111 17.25 14.94 7.93
CA SER A 111 17.65 14.14 6.79
C SER A 111 18.89 14.72 6.10
N GLU A 112 19.95 13.91 5.99
CA GLU A 112 21.12 14.25 5.16
C GLU A 112 20.77 14.32 3.67
N ARG A 113 19.76 13.56 3.24
CA ARG A 113 19.36 13.37 1.83
C ARG A 113 17.87 13.13 1.71
N ASP A 114 17.21 13.89 0.86
CA ASP A 114 15.78 13.72 0.57
C ASP A 114 15.55 13.11 -0.81
N MET A 115 14.79 12.01 -0.85
CA MET A 115 14.31 11.39 -2.07
C MET A 115 12.79 11.54 -2.15
N PHE A 116 12.30 12.11 -3.25
CA PHE A 116 10.89 12.38 -3.52
C PHE A 116 10.39 11.53 -4.69
N PHE A 117 9.24 10.87 -4.53
CA PHE A 117 8.58 10.17 -5.64
C PHE A 117 7.25 10.85 -5.98
N VAL A 118 7.13 11.34 -7.20
CA VAL A 118 5.92 11.92 -7.80
C VAL A 118 5.49 11.07 -8.99
N SER A 119 4.18 10.94 -9.24
CA SER A 119 3.67 10.20 -10.39
C SER A 119 2.62 10.99 -11.16
N MET A 120 2.49 10.69 -12.45
CA MET A 120 1.46 11.22 -13.34
C MET A 120 0.92 10.05 -14.16
N GLY A 121 -0.32 9.65 -13.89
CA GLY A 121 -0.93 8.47 -14.52
C GLY A 121 -1.56 8.72 -15.89
N GLY A 122 -2.01 7.63 -16.53
CA GLY A 122 -2.70 7.67 -17.81
C GLY A 122 -1.77 8.05 -18.96
N TRP A 123 -0.69 7.28 -19.15
CA TRP A 123 0.15 7.33 -20.35
C TRP A 123 -0.17 6.21 -21.35
N ASP A 124 -1.03 5.26 -20.96
CA ASP A 124 -1.34 4.05 -21.70
C ASP A 124 -2.34 4.26 -22.85
N HIS A 125 -1.85 4.95 -23.88
CA HIS A 125 -2.65 5.40 -25.01
C HIS A 125 -2.72 4.32 -26.12
N HIS A 126 -3.50 3.27 -25.86
CA HIS A 126 -3.91 2.30 -26.89
C HIS A 126 -4.83 2.92 -27.97
N GLY A 127 -5.32 4.15 -27.77
CA GLY A 127 -6.06 4.96 -28.75
C GLY A 127 -5.68 6.45 -28.64
N GLU A 128 -5.95 7.24 -29.68
CA GLU A 128 -5.79 8.72 -29.70
C GLU A 128 -4.39 9.18 -29.23
N VAL A 129 -3.39 8.46 -29.76
CA VAL A 129 -2.01 8.43 -29.25
C VAL A 129 -1.22 9.72 -29.47
N VAL A 130 -1.66 10.61 -30.37
CA VAL A 130 -0.95 11.84 -30.73
C VAL A 130 -1.46 12.98 -29.86
N GLU A 131 -2.77 13.21 -29.89
CA GLU A 131 -3.48 14.28 -29.20
C GLU A 131 -3.33 14.16 -27.67
N ALA A 132 -3.52 12.94 -27.15
CA ALA A 132 -3.38 12.69 -25.73
C ALA A 132 -1.93 12.77 -25.26
N MET A 133 -0.94 12.40 -26.10
CA MET A 133 0.48 12.56 -25.78
C MET A 133 0.88 14.04 -25.76
N GLN A 134 0.39 14.86 -26.71
CA GLN A 134 0.63 16.31 -26.71
C GLN A 134 0.12 16.95 -25.42
N LEU A 135 -1.16 16.76 -25.09
CA LEU A 135 -1.76 17.33 -23.87
C LEU A 135 -1.04 16.90 -22.59
N LYS A 136 -0.55 15.65 -22.54
CA LYS A 136 0.23 15.15 -21.39
C LYS A 136 1.62 15.78 -21.31
N LEU A 137 2.30 15.99 -22.44
CA LEU A 137 3.60 16.65 -22.48
C LEU A 137 3.50 18.15 -22.16
N GLU A 138 2.43 18.84 -22.59
CA GLU A 138 2.15 20.23 -22.22
C GLU A 138 1.99 20.39 -20.69
N LEU A 139 1.21 19.50 -20.06
CA LEU A 139 1.04 19.46 -18.60
C LEU A 139 2.34 19.12 -17.85
N VAL A 140 3.17 18.21 -18.37
CA VAL A 140 4.50 17.92 -17.80
C VAL A 140 5.41 19.16 -17.92
N ASN A 141 5.43 19.82 -19.08
CA ASN A 141 6.24 21.01 -19.30
C ASN A 141 5.82 22.18 -18.39
N SER A 142 4.51 22.42 -18.23
CA SER A 142 3.95 23.38 -17.27
C SER A 142 4.47 23.12 -15.85
N ALA A 143 4.23 21.90 -15.36
CA ALA A 143 4.58 21.50 -13.99
C ALA A 143 6.09 21.57 -13.71
N LEU A 144 6.92 21.15 -14.68
CA LEU A 144 8.38 21.21 -14.55
C LEU A 144 8.93 22.63 -14.65
N THR A 145 8.37 23.49 -15.51
CA THR A 145 8.82 24.90 -15.63
C THR A 145 8.67 25.63 -14.29
N THR A 146 7.46 25.59 -13.70
CA THR A 146 7.21 26.24 -12.40
C THR A 146 8.09 25.64 -11.29
N PHE A 147 8.29 24.32 -11.27
CA PHE A 147 9.15 23.70 -10.25
C PHE A 147 10.62 24.12 -10.39
N VAL A 148 11.14 24.13 -11.62
CA VAL A 148 12.51 24.57 -11.93
C VAL A 148 12.71 26.03 -11.52
N ASP A 149 11.76 26.91 -11.83
CA ASP A 149 11.87 28.33 -11.53
C ASP A 149 11.73 28.63 -10.02
N GLU A 150 10.86 27.90 -9.30
CA GLU A 150 10.83 27.93 -7.82
C GLU A 150 12.16 27.49 -7.20
N MET A 151 12.77 26.39 -7.69
CA MET A 151 14.07 25.92 -7.18
C MET A 151 15.23 26.86 -7.53
N LYS A 152 15.18 27.56 -8.66
CA LYS A 152 16.12 28.66 -8.97
C LYS A 152 15.90 29.85 -8.03
N ALA A 153 14.66 30.25 -7.80
CA ALA A 153 14.32 31.38 -6.93
C ALA A 153 14.72 31.14 -5.46
N LYS A 154 14.74 29.88 -5.02
CA LYS A 154 15.29 29.45 -3.72
C LYS A 154 16.82 29.27 -3.67
N GLY A 155 17.51 29.35 -4.81
CA GLY A 155 18.94 29.03 -4.91
C GLY A 155 19.27 27.55 -4.68
N THR A 156 18.28 26.65 -4.75
CA THR A 156 18.44 25.21 -4.47
C THR A 156 18.62 24.36 -5.73
N TRP A 157 18.41 24.92 -6.93
CA TRP A 157 18.37 24.16 -8.18
C TRP A 157 19.59 23.25 -8.47
N ASP A 158 20.79 23.68 -8.07
CA ASP A 158 22.01 22.88 -8.26
C ASP A 158 22.10 21.66 -7.31
N GLN A 159 21.29 21.63 -6.26
CA GLN A 159 21.13 20.53 -5.29
C GLN A 159 19.92 19.64 -5.62
N VAL A 160 19.24 19.83 -6.75
CA VAL A 160 18.03 19.09 -7.15
C VAL A 160 18.27 18.32 -8.44
N THR A 161 17.91 17.04 -8.43
CA THR A 161 17.91 16.15 -9.60
C THR A 161 16.58 15.41 -9.68
N LEU A 162 15.92 15.53 -10.84
CA LEU A 162 14.70 14.80 -11.19
C LEU A 162 15.04 13.78 -12.29
N VAL A 163 14.68 12.52 -12.06
CA VAL A 163 14.84 11.40 -12.99
C VAL A 163 13.45 10.90 -13.39
N THR A 164 13.19 10.68 -14.67
CA THR A 164 11.91 10.05 -15.08
C THR A 164 11.96 8.53 -14.94
N LEU A 165 10.78 7.95 -14.70
CA LEU A 165 10.56 6.51 -14.68
C LEU A 165 9.40 6.17 -15.62
N SER A 166 9.50 5.05 -16.33
CA SER A 166 8.39 4.45 -17.09
C SER A 166 8.57 2.94 -17.10
N GLU A 167 7.48 2.19 -16.90
CA GLU A 167 7.49 0.72 -16.90
C GLU A 167 7.45 0.11 -18.32
N PHE A 168 6.99 0.89 -19.32
CA PHE A 168 6.96 0.49 -20.73
C PHE A 168 7.50 1.57 -21.66
N GLY A 169 7.96 1.13 -22.83
CA GLY A 169 8.13 1.94 -24.03
C GLY A 169 6.90 1.85 -24.94
N ARG A 170 7.03 2.24 -26.22
CA ARG A 170 5.96 2.15 -27.23
C ARG A 170 6.39 1.29 -28.42
N SER A 171 5.46 0.49 -28.95
CA SER A 171 5.70 -0.30 -30.16
C SER A 171 5.64 0.59 -31.41
N LEU A 172 6.57 0.42 -32.36
CA LEU A 172 6.64 1.28 -33.55
C LEU A 172 5.46 1.13 -34.53
N THR A 173 4.72 0.02 -34.51
CA THR A 173 3.57 -0.19 -35.41
C THR A 173 2.25 0.15 -34.73
N SER A 174 1.33 0.76 -35.49
CA SER A 174 -0.05 0.97 -35.03
C SER A 174 -0.73 -0.35 -34.64
N ASN A 175 -1.56 -0.29 -33.60
CA ASN A 175 -2.47 -1.38 -33.21
C ASN A 175 -3.87 -1.25 -33.81
N GLY A 176 -4.15 -0.15 -34.54
CA GLY A 176 -5.44 0.18 -35.14
C GLY A 176 -6.03 1.51 -34.63
N ARG A 177 -5.76 1.89 -33.37
CA ARG A 177 -6.19 3.18 -32.78
C ARG A 177 -5.04 3.97 -32.13
N GLY A 178 -3.98 3.29 -31.73
CA GLY A 178 -2.78 3.83 -31.11
C GLY A 178 -1.62 2.87 -31.29
N THR A 179 -0.85 2.61 -30.25
CA THR A 179 0.31 1.69 -30.26
C THR A 179 0.32 0.82 -29.01
N ASP A 180 0.76 -0.44 -29.14
CA ASP A 180 0.92 -1.32 -27.98
C ASP A 180 2.23 -1.01 -27.21
N HIS A 181 2.44 -1.67 -26.07
CA HIS A 181 3.63 -1.49 -25.24
C HIS A 181 4.91 -1.95 -25.96
N GLY A 182 5.99 -1.20 -25.74
CA GLY A 182 7.35 -1.49 -26.18
C GLY A 182 8.31 -1.70 -24.99
N TRP A 183 9.57 -2.02 -25.30
CA TRP A 183 10.61 -2.22 -24.28
C TRP A 183 11.54 -1.00 -24.20
N ALA A 184 12.18 -0.60 -25.31
CA ALA A 184 12.91 0.66 -25.34
C ALA A 184 11.99 1.89 -25.33
N GLY A 185 12.45 2.93 -24.65
CA GLY A 185 11.90 4.28 -24.63
C GLY A 185 12.99 5.28 -24.23
N ASN A 186 12.65 6.57 -24.19
CA ASN A 186 13.56 7.61 -23.70
C ASN A 186 13.25 7.92 -22.23
N GLN A 187 14.28 8.05 -21.40
CA GLN A 187 14.18 8.67 -20.07
C GLN A 187 14.82 10.06 -20.12
N MET A 188 14.37 10.96 -19.26
CA MET A 188 14.88 12.32 -19.12
C MET A 188 15.41 12.52 -17.70
N ILE A 189 16.49 13.29 -17.58
CA ILE A 189 17.08 13.70 -16.31
C ILE A 189 17.26 15.21 -16.32
N LEU A 190 16.88 15.89 -15.22
CA LEU A 190 16.79 17.34 -15.14
C LEU A 190 17.24 17.82 -13.75
N GLY A 191 18.22 18.73 -13.70
CA GLY A 191 18.81 19.22 -12.45
C GLY A 191 19.87 20.29 -12.72
N GLY A 192 20.15 21.15 -11.74
CA GLY A 192 21.02 22.32 -11.96
C GLY A 192 22.51 21.99 -12.08
N SER A 193 22.97 20.93 -11.41
CA SER A 193 24.37 20.48 -11.44
C SER A 193 24.71 19.58 -12.64
N LEU A 194 23.74 19.10 -13.43
CA LEU A 194 23.99 18.25 -14.60
C LEU A 194 24.94 18.89 -15.62
N ARG A 195 25.85 18.09 -16.20
CA ARG A 195 26.77 18.52 -17.25
C ARG A 195 26.05 18.71 -18.58
N GLY A 196 26.37 19.79 -19.29
CA GLY A 196 25.67 20.19 -20.52
C GLY A 196 24.64 21.31 -20.32
N ARG A 197 24.87 22.23 -19.36
CA ARG A 197 24.05 23.44 -19.17
C ARG A 197 23.83 24.17 -20.50
N GLY A 198 22.59 24.15 -21.00
CA GLY A 198 22.18 24.78 -22.26
C GLY A 198 21.90 23.82 -23.43
N GLY A 199 22.25 22.53 -23.34
CA GLY A 199 21.97 21.54 -24.39
C GLY A 199 22.05 20.11 -23.88
N GLY A 200 20.93 19.39 -23.91
CA GLY A 200 20.82 18.05 -23.31
C GLY A 200 21.75 17.02 -23.94
N ARG A 201 22.54 16.32 -23.12
CA ARG A 201 23.31 15.15 -23.54
C ARG A 201 22.38 13.96 -23.73
N ILE A 202 22.40 13.37 -24.91
CA ILE A 202 21.72 12.10 -25.20
C ILE A 202 22.72 10.98 -24.91
N PHE A 203 22.34 10.09 -23.98
CA PHE A 203 23.06 8.84 -23.72
C PHE A 203 22.34 7.67 -24.41
N GLY A 204 23.06 6.57 -24.64
CA GLY A 204 22.61 5.48 -25.48
C GLY A 204 22.64 5.80 -26.98
N GLN A 205 22.00 4.95 -27.77
CA GLN A 205 22.07 4.99 -29.24
C GLN A 205 20.68 4.97 -29.87
N TYR A 206 20.43 5.89 -30.79
CA TYR A 206 19.24 5.85 -31.65
C TYR A 206 19.42 4.76 -32.74
N PRO A 207 18.41 3.93 -33.03
CA PRO A 207 18.54 2.85 -34.01
C PRO A 207 18.80 3.37 -35.42
N ALA A 208 19.89 2.93 -36.05
CA ALA A 208 20.25 3.30 -37.42
C ALA A 208 19.20 2.89 -38.49
N SER A 209 18.27 1.99 -38.15
CA SER A 209 17.05 1.78 -38.94
C SER A 209 15.86 1.32 -38.10
N LEU A 210 14.68 1.86 -38.40
CA LEU A 210 13.39 1.41 -37.85
C LEU A 210 12.73 0.30 -38.70
N LYS A 211 13.34 -0.09 -39.83
CA LYS A 211 12.85 -1.16 -40.70
C LYS A 211 13.00 -2.53 -40.03
N TYR A 212 12.04 -3.42 -40.25
CA TYR A 212 12.26 -4.85 -39.97
C TYR A 212 13.14 -5.44 -41.08
N THR A 213 14.29 -5.96 -40.70
CA THR A 213 15.10 -6.91 -41.46
C THR A 213 15.58 -7.96 -40.46
N ASP A 214 15.82 -9.18 -40.89
CA ASP A 214 16.40 -10.21 -40.01
C ASP A 214 17.87 -9.91 -39.64
N THR A 215 18.43 -8.82 -40.19
CA THR A 215 19.74 -8.22 -39.86
C THR A 215 19.66 -7.03 -38.91
N ASN A 216 18.49 -6.62 -38.41
CA ASN A 216 18.35 -5.48 -37.49
C ASN A 216 18.37 -5.98 -36.02
N PRO A 217 19.49 -5.85 -35.28
CA PRO A 217 19.62 -6.45 -33.94
C PRO A 217 18.74 -5.77 -32.89
N VAL A 218 18.35 -4.50 -33.09
CA VAL A 218 17.64 -3.69 -32.08
C VAL A 218 16.13 -3.66 -32.27
N ARG A 219 15.57 -4.23 -33.35
CA ARG A 219 14.13 -4.19 -33.66
C ARG A 219 13.51 -5.58 -33.76
N LEU A 220 12.85 -6.00 -32.68
CA LEU A 220 12.18 -7.29 -32.58
C LEU A 220 11.09 -7.50 -33.65
N LYS A 221 10.86 -8.77 -34.00
CA LYS A 221 9.78 -9.23 -34.88
C LYS A 221 8.40 -8.94 -34.27
N GLY A 222 7.38 -8.84 -35.13
CA GLY A 222 6.03 -8.41 -34.74
C GLY A 222 5.90 -6.88 -34.70
N ARG A 223 5.25 -6.34 -33.66
CA ARG A 223 4.83 -4.92 -33.49
C ARG A 223 5.95 -3.85 -33.52
N GLY A 224 7.19 -4.22 -33.84
CA GLY A 224 8.33 -3.29 -33.83
C GLY A 224 8.65 -2.77 -32.44
N ARG A 225 8.75 -3.68 -31.46
CA ARG A 225 9.34 -3.37 -30.17
C ARG A 225 10.85 -3.23 -30.35
N LEU A 226 11.42 -2.13 -29.84
CA LEU A 226 12.86 -1.89 -29.84
C LEU A 226 13.50 -2.44 -28.55
N ILE A 227 14.74 -2.91 -28.64
CA ILE A 227 15.60 -3.27 -27.51
C ILE A 227 16.33 -2.02 -27.00
N PRO A 228 16.40 -1.75 -25.69
CA PRO A 228 17.18 -0.64 -25.15
C PRO A 228 18.67 -0.78 -25.46
N SER A 229 19.33 0.33 -25.83
CA SER A 229 20.78 0.40 -26.05
C SER A 229 21.58 0.78 -24.79
N THR A 230 20.92 0.96 -23.65
CA THR A 230 21.51 1.30 -22.35
C THR A 230 20.63 0.74 -21.22
N PRO A 231 21.20 0.16 -20.14
CA PRO A 231 20.45 -0.32 -18.99
C PRO A 231 19.95 0.82 -18.12
N TRP A 232 19.06 0.51 -17.17
CA TRP A 232 18.48 1.52 -16.28
C TRP A 232 19.47 1.93 -15.17
N GLU A 233 20.21 0.94 -14.68
CA GLU A 233 21.40 1.05 -13.84
C GLU A 233 22.45 2.01 -14.43
N GLY A 234 22.45 2.16 -15.76
CA GLY A 234 23.34 3.03 -16.51
C GLY A 234 23.23 4.52 -16.16
N ILE A 235 22.04 5.00 -15.78
CA ILE A 235 21.87 6.36 -15.22
C ILE A 235 21.86 6.37 -13.70
N TRP A 236 21.37 5.29 -13.06
CA TRP A 236 21.20 5.26 -11.61
C TRP A 236 22.51 5.13 -10.84
N GLN A 237 23.59 4.58 -11.41
CA GLN A 237 24.90 4.55 -10.76
C GLN A 237 25.39 5.96 -10.42
N GLY A 238 25.47 6.85 -11.41
CA GLY A 238 25.91 8.23 -11.18
C GLY A 238 24.94 9.04 -10.33
N VAL A 239 23.64 8.76 -10.38
CA VAL A 239 22.65 9.36 -9.46
C VAL A 239 22.85 8.86 -8.02
N ALA A 240 23.16 7.59 -7.80
CA ALA A 240 23.45 7.03 -6.48
C ALA A 240 24.76 7.58 -5.90
N GLN A 241 25.83 7.68 -6.70
CA GLN A 241 27.09 8.33 -6.31
C GLN A 241 26.90 9.83 -6.04
N TRP A 242 26.04 10.54 -6.79
CA TRP A 242 25.67 11.95 -6.51
C TRP A 242 24.84 12.09 -5.23
N LEU A 243 23.99 11.09 -4.93
CA LEU A 243 23.38 10.88 -3.62
C LEU A 243 24.37 10.31 -2.58
N GLY A 244 25.68 10.31 -2.84
CA GLY A 244 26.73 9.94 -1.89
C GLY A 244 26.75 8.48 -1.45
N VAL A 245 26.22 7.55 -2.26
CA VAL A 245 26.46 6.11 -2.09
C VAL A 245 27.89 5.80 -2.50
N GLU A 246 28.65 5.16 -1.62
CA GLU A 246 30.03 4.75 -1.87
C GLU A 246 30.11 3.60 -2.88
N ASP A 247 31.20 3.52 -3.66
CA ASP A 247 31.35 2.51 -4.72
C ASP A 247 31.20 1.06 -4.22
N GLY A 248 31.66 0.77 -3.00
CA GLY A 248 31.51 -0.54 -2.36
C GLY A 248 30.08 -0.89 -1.90
N GLN A 249 29.16 0.07 -1.95
CA GLN A 249 27.74 -0.10 -1.61
C GLN A 249 26.81 -0.11 -2.84
N LEU A 250 27.31 0.27 -4.02
CA LEU A 250 26.51 0.37 -5.25
C LEU A 250 25.81 -0.94 -5.63
N ASP A 251 26.44 -2.09 -5.39
CA ASP A 251 25.86 -3.40 -5.68
C ASP A 251 24.64 -3.75 -4.80
N ALA A 252 24.54 -3.15 -3.60
CA ALA A 252 23.39 -3.35 -2.72
C ALA A 252 22.17 -2.52 -3.16
N VAL A 253 22.39 -1.33 -3.73
CA VAL A 253 21.31 -0.44 -4.22
C VAL A 253 20.97 -0.64 -5.70
N LEU A 254 21.89 -1.20 -6.49
CA LEU A 254 21.73 -1.50 -7.91
C LEU A 254 22.14 -2.95 -8.23
N PRO A 255 21.42 -3.96 -7.70
CA PRO A 255 21.83 -5.37 -7.74
C PRO A 255 21.98 -5.96 -9.15
N ASN A 256 21.44 -5.30 -10.18
CA ASN A 256 21.62 -5.74 -11.57
C ASN A 256 22.86 -5.17 -12.26
N ARG A 257 23.60 -4.20 -11.68
CA ARG A 257 24.65 -3.45 -12.40
C ARG A 257 25.74 -4.36 -12.98
N ASN A 258 26.06 -5.43 -12.28
CA ASN A 258 27.05 -6.43 -12.69
C ASN A 258 26.58 -7.34 -13.86
N ASN A 259 25.35 -7.19 -14.35
CA ASN A 259 24.88 -7.84 -15.58
C ASN A 259 25.23 -7.04 -16.85
N PHE A 260 25.84 -5.86 -16.72
CA PHE A 260 26.10 -4.94 -17.82
C PHE A 260 27.60 -4.56 -17.92
N ASP A 261 28.03 -4.22 -19.12
CA ASP A 261 29.39 -3.72 -19.36
C ASP A 261 29.58 -2.35 -18.67
N ALA A 262 30.74 -2.13 -18.04
CA ALA A 262 31.04 -0.90 -17.30
C ALA A 262 30.97 0.37 -18.16
N SER A 263 31.18 0.28 -19.48
CA SER A 263 31.01 1.40 -20.42
C SER A 263 29.56 1.86 -20.59
N LEU A 264 28.58 1.07 -20.13
CA LEU A 264 27.16 1.41 -20.08
C LEU A 264 26.73 2.00 -18.72
N LEU A 265 27.64 2.08 -17.74
CA LEU A 265 27.40 2.55 -16.38
C LEU A 265 28.04 3.93 -16.15
N LEU A 266 27.20 4.98 -16.15
CA LEU A 266 27.65 6.36 -16.00
C LEU A 266 27.90 6.68 -14.51
N ASN A 267 28.98 7.38 -14.23
CA ASN A 267 29.37 7.78 -12.88
C ASN A 267 28.85 9.19 -12.52
N ALA A 268 29.01 9.60 -11.26
CA ALA A 268 28.66 10.96 -10.83
C ALA A 268 29.39 12.02 -11.66
N ASP A 269 30.68 11.84 -11.96
CA ASP A 269 31.45 12.76 -12.80
C ASP A 269 31.00 12.73 -14.28
N ASP A 270 30.41 11.65 -14.78
CA ASP A 270 29.86 11.60 -16.13
C ASP A 270 28.58 12.43 -16.24
N LEU A 271 27.75 12.45 -15.19
CA LEU A 271 26.45 13.11 -15.18
C LEU A 271 26.48 14.54 -14.61
N PHE A 272 27.23 14.78 -13.54
CA PHE A 272 27.17 15.99 -12.70
C PHE A 272 28.48 16.76 -12.69
N SER A 273 28.35 18.08 -12.69
CA SER A 273 29.43 19.01 -12.39
C SER A 273 29.79 18.88 -10.90
N PRO A 274 31.04 19.12 -10.48
CA PRO A 274 31.40 19.12 -9.06
C PRO A 274 30.45 20.03 -8.26
N MET A 275 29.85 19.48 -7.21
CA MET A 275 28.92 20.23 -6.38
C MET A 275 29.67 21.40 -5.73
N PRO A 276 29.10 22.62 -5.69
CA PRO A 276 29.65 23.69 -4.86
C PRO A 276 29.82 23.19 -3.42
N PRO A 277 30.88 23.58 -2.70
CA PRO A 277 31.03 23.20 -1.30
C PRO A 277 29.77 23.58 -0.53
N ALA A 278 29.26 22.64 0.28
CA ALA A 278 28.01 22.83 0.99
C ALA A 278 28.03 24.15 1.78
N PRO A 279 26.92 24.92 1.82
CA PRO A 279 26.81 26.06 2.71
C PRO A 279 27.21 25.63 4.12
N PRO A 280 27.99 26.43 4.88
CA PRO A 280 28.42 26.05 6.21
C PRO A 280 27.18 25.70 7.04
N ALA A 281 27.24 24.56 7.72
CA ALA A 281 26.12 24.07 8.51
C ALA A 281 25.61 25.19 9.44
N PRO A 282 24.28 25.36 9.59
CA PRO A 282 23.75 26.31 10.55
C PRO A 282 24.43 26.10 11.90
N PRO A 283 24.87 27.17 12.60
CA PRO A 283 25.52 27.01 13.89
C PRO A 283 24.62 26.16 14.78
N PRO A 284 25.17 25.17 15.51
CA PRO A 284 24.36 24.25 16.31
C PRO A 284 23.46 25.09 17.20
N ARG A 285 22.14 24.81 17.15
CA ARG A 285 21.13 25.55 17.92
C ARG A 285 21.64 25.66 19.35
N PRO A 286 21.72 26.87 19.94
CA PRO A 286 22.23 27.01 21.30
C PRO A 286 21.53 26.01 22.20
N SER A 287 22.32 25.12 22.82
CA SER A 287 21.80 24.13 23.76
C SER A 287 20.95 24.88 24.78
N GLU A 288 19.65 24.59 24.84
CA GLU A 288 18.81 25.24 25.83
C GLU A 288 19.44 25.03 27.21
N PRO A 289 19.59 26.10 28.02
CA PRO A 289 20.13 25.94 29.37
C PRO A 289 19.27 24.89 30.08
N PRO A 290 19.87 23.86 30.72
CA PRO A 290 19.13 22.71 31.23
C PRO A 290 17.97 23.22 32.08
N SER A 291 16.75 22.84 31.69
CA SER A 291 15.53 23.39 32.26
C SER A 291 15.57 23.21 33.77
N SER A 292 15.45 24.34 34.48
CA SER A 292 15.56 24.39 35.95
C SER A 292 14.63 23.32 36.55
N PRO A 293 15.14 22.42 37.42
CA PRO A 293 14.40 21.24 37.82
C PRO A 293 13.04 21.63 38.38
N SER A 294 11.98 21.08 37.79
CA SER A 294 10.60 21.39 38.12
C SER A 294 10.38 21.32 39.63
N SER A 295 9.86 22.39 40.22
CA SER A 295 9.47 22.42 41.64
C SER A 295 8.64 21.17 41.96
N PRO A 296 8.99 20.39 43.00
CA PRO A 296 8.28 19.15 43.29
C PRO A 296 6.80 19.46 43.53
N SER A 297 5.93 18.72 42.86
CA SER A 297 4.49 18.86 43.03
C SER A 297 4.11 18.71 44.50
N PRO A 298 3.18 19.53 45.02
CA PRO A 298 2.71 19.35 46.39
C PRO A 298 2.13 17.93 46.54
N PRO A 299 2.35 17.26 47.69
CA PRO A 299 1.82 15.92 47.90
C PRO A 299 0.28 15.93 47.80
N PRO A 300 -0.33 14.85 47.29
CA PRO A 300 -1.78 14.79 47.17
C PRO A 300 -2.44 14.93 48.55
N SER A 301 -3.46 15.77 48.63
CA SER A 301 -4.26 15.94 49.84
C SER A 301 -4.78 14.58 50.32
N PRO A 302 -4.75 14.28 51.64
CA PRO A 302 -5.20 13.00 52.15
C PRO A 302 -6.69 12.80 51.84
N SER A 303 -7.02 11.65 51.26
CA SER A 303 -8.40 11.25 50.99
C SER A 303 -9.23 11.26 52.29
N PRO A 304 -10.49 11.73 52.27
CA PRO A 304 -11.34 11.63 53.45
C PRO A 304 -11.53 10.15 53.83
N PRO A 305 -11.60 9.82 55.14
CA PRO A 305 -11.68 8.44 55.59
C PRO A 305 -12.98 7.78 55.11
N THR A 306 -12.84 6.57 54.56
CA THR A 306 -13.99 5.71 54.23
C THR A 306 -14.81 5.40 55.49
N PRO A 307 -16.14 5.52 55.47
CA PRO A 307 -16.98 5.11 56.59
C PRO A 307 -16.83 3.60 56.85
N PRO A 308 -16.93 3.15 58.12
CA PRO A 308 -16.81 1.73 58.44
C PRO A 308 -17.97 0.91 57.85
N PRO A 309 -17.75 -0.36 57.49
CA PRO A 309 -18.82 -1.24 57.04
C PRO A 309 -19.84 -1.49 58.16
N PRO A 310 -21.14 -1.61 57.85
CA PRO A 310 -22.17 -1.85 58.86
C PRO A 310 -22.02 -3.25 59.49
N SER A 311 -22.16 -3.33 60.81
CA SER A 311 -22.10 -4.57 61.58
C SER A 311 -23.22 -5.55 61.17
N PRO A 312 -22.94 -6.87 61.11
CA PRO A 312 -23.99 -7.87 60.85
C PRO A 312 -24.98 -7.95 62.03
N PRO A 313 -26.29 -8.15 61.75
CA PRO A 313 -27.30 -8.31 62.80
C PRO A 313 -27.19 -9.69 63.50
N PRO A 314 -27.57 -9.78 64.79
CA PRO A 314 -27.54 -11.04 65.55
C PRO A 314 -28.64 -12.03 65.13
N PRO A 315 -28.46 -13.35 65.36
CA PRO A 315 -29.43 -14.37 64.98
C PRO A 315 -30.63 -14.44 65.94
N SER A 316 -31.84 -14.58 65.37
CA SER A 316 -33.10 -14.74 66.12
C SER A 316 -33.48 -16.22 66.31
N ALA A 317 -34.05 -16.53 67.49
CA ALA A 317 -34.49 -17.87 67.89
C ALA A 317 -35.91 -18.23 67.38
N PRO A 318 -36.33 -19.52 67.39
CA PRO A 318 -37.48 -20.00 66.59
C PRO A 318 -38.85 -19.96 67.32
N PRO A 319 -39.97 -20.00 66.55
CA PRO A 319 -41.34 -20.08 67.08
C PRO A 319 -41.85 -21.53 67.30
N PRO A 320 -42.79 -21.76 68.25
CA PRO A 320 -43.46 -23.05 68.46
C PRO A 320 -44.77 -23.23 67.67
N SER A 321 -45.31 -24.46 67.68
CA SER A 321 -46.35 -24.98 66.77
C SER A 321 -47.82 -24.85 67.26
N PRO A 322 -48.80 -24.98 66.33
CA PRO A 322 -50.18 -25.43 66.62
C PRO A 322 -50.50 -26.83 66.03
N SER A 323 -51.68 -27.39 66.34
CA SER A 323 -52.21 -28.72 65.92
C SER A 323 -53.75 -28.75 66.15
N PRO A 324 -54.56 -29.79 65.80
CA PRO A 324 -54.43 -30.95 64.87
C PRO A 324 -55.44 -30.74 63.69
N PRO A 325 -56.31 -31.66 63.15
CA PRO A 325 -56.41 -33.13 63.09
C PRO A 325 -56.65 -33.70 61.65
N SER A 326 -57.20 -34.92 61.46
CA SER A 326 -57.62 -35.51 60.16
C SER A 326 -58.61 -36.69 60.30
N PRO A 327 -59.42 -37.01 59.26
CA PRO A 327 -59.69 -38.43 58.91
C PRO A 327 -59.69 -38.74 57.39
N PRO A 328 -59.48 -40.02 56.98
CA PRO A 328 -59.53 -40.51 55.59
C PRO A 328 -60.94 -40.95 55.11
N PRO A 329 -61.12 -41.22 53.80
CA PRO A 329 -61.29 -42.62 53.36
C PRO A 329 -60.49 -43.01 52.08
N PRO A 330 -60.44 -44.31 51.66
CA PRO A 330 -59.25 -44.83 50.96
C PRO A 330 -59.46 -45.65 49.65
N SER A 331 -58.32 -46.14 49.10
CA SER A 331 -58.12 -47.37 48.27
C SER A 331 -58.32 -47.29 46.74
N PRO A 332 -57.74 -48.21 45.92
CA PRO A 332 -56.41 -48.86 46.01
C PRO A 332 -55.68 -48.97 44.62
N SER A 333 -54.62 -49.80 44.54
CA SER A 333 -53.89 -50.24 43.30
C SER A 333 -53.60 -51.76 43.40
N PRO A 334 -52.96 -52.48 42.42
CA PRO A 334 -52.56 -52.18 41.03
C PRO A 334 -53.22 -53.20 40.02
N PRO A 335 -52.74 -53.41 38.75
CA PRO A 335 -51.53 -54.22 38.43
C PRO A 335 -50.71 -53.76 37.18
N SER A 336 -49.74 -54.57 36.73
CA SER A 336 -48.87 -54.41 35.53
C SER A 336 -49.07 -55.60 34.56
N PRO A 337 -48.48 -55.70 33.33
CA PRO A 337 -47.52 -54.86 32.57
C PRO A 337 -48.19 -54.32 31.25
N PRO A 338 -47.55 -54.05 30.06
CA PRO A 338 -46.14 -54.05 29.60
C PRO A 338 -45.70 -52.79 28.77
N SER A 339 -44.60 -52.90 28.00
CA SER A 339 -44.01 -51.85 27.13
C SER A 339 -44.59 -51.82 25.70
N PRO A 340 -44.84 -50.63 25.12
CA PRO A 340 -44.00 -50.08 24.03
C PRO A 340 -44.00 -48.52 24.00
N PRO A 341 -43.56 -47.85 22.90
CA PRO A 341 -42.30 -47.94 22.16
C PRO A 341 -41.36 -46.77 22.53
N ALA A 342 -40.22 -46.60 21.82
CA ALA A 342 -39.26 -45.53 22.10
C ALA A 342 -39.77 -44.11 21.70
N PRO A 343 -39.53 -43.07 22.52
CA PRO A 343 -39.76 -41.68 22.13
C PRO A 343 -38.71 -41.20 21.09
N PRO A 344 -39.01 -40.17 20.29
CA PRO A 344 -38.07 -39.65 19.29
C PRO A 344 -36.81 -39.07 19.95
N SER A 345 -35.68 -39.25 19.28
CA SER A 345 -34.38 -38.73 19.73
C SER A 345 -34.38 -37.21 19.83
N SER A 346 -33.98 -36.68 20.99
CA SER A 346 -33.77 -35.25 21.22
C SER A 346 -32.87 -34.63 20.14
N PRO A 347 -33.12 -33.38 19.72
CA PRO A 347 -32.23 -32.69 18.80
C PRO A 347 -30.83 -32.56 19.40
N ALA A 348 -29.80 -32.72 18.55
CA ALA A 348 -28.41 -32.52 18.96
C ALA A 348 -28.21 -31.10 19.51
N PRO A 349 -27.30 -30.89 20.48
CA PRO A 349 -26.96 -29.55 20.95
C PRO A 349 -26.46 -28.70 19.77
N PRO A 350 -26.80 -27.40 19.72
CA PRO A 350 -26.36 -26.53 18.63
C PRO A 350 -24.84 -26.52 18.55
N ALA A 351 -24.32 -26.60 17.33
CA ALA A 351 -22.88 -26.56 17.09
C ALA A 351 -22.28 -25.29 17.71
N SER A 352 -21.12 -25.43 18.36
CA SER A 352 -20.38 -24.28 18.89
C SER A 352 -20.16 -23.25 17.78
N PRO A 353 -20.35 -21.94 18.04
CA PRO A 353 -20.16 -20.93 17.02
C PRO A 353 -18.73 -21.01 16.49
N LEU A 354 -18.59 -21.11 15.17
CA LEU A 354 -17.30 -21.09 14.49
C LEU A 354 -16.52 -19.84 14.95
N SER A 355 -15.27 -20.04 15.34
CA SER A 355 -14.38 -18.92 15.67
C SER A 355 -14.37 -17.94 14.49
N PRO A 356 -14.50 -16.62 14.73
CA PRO A 356 -14.48 -15.65 13.64
C PRO A 356 -13.16 -15.79 12.88
N SER A 357 -13.23 -15.89 11.55
CA SER A 357 -12.06 -15.90 10.68
C SER A 357 -11.12 -14.75 11.06
N PRO A 358 -9.81 -14.99 11.19
CA PRO A 358 -8.87 -13.98 11.65
C PRO A 358 -8.98 -12.73 10.77
N ALA A 359 -9.10 -11.57 11.42
CA ALA A 359 -9.22 -10.29 10.72
C ALA A 359 -8.08 -10.14 9.72
N MET A 360 -8.43 -9.78 8.48
CA MET A 360 -7.45 -9.67 7.39
C MET A 360 -6.35 -8.68 7.79
N PRO A 361 -5.06 -9.05 7.67
CA PRO A 361 -3.97 -8.10 7.88
C PRO A 361 -4.14 -6.87 6.99
N PRO A 362 -3.63 -5.68 7.38
CA PRO A 362 -3.64 -4.51 6.51
C PRO A 362 -3.10 -4.87 5.14
N ALA A 363 -3.84 -4.59 4.06
CA ALA A 363 -3.52 -5.09 2.72
C ALA A 363 -2.11 -4.70 2.21
N GLN A 364 -1.50 -3.68 2.83
CA GLN A 364 -0.11 -3.23 2.63
C GLN A 364 0.94 -4.26 3.07
N ALA A 365 0.59 -5.18 3.97
CA ALA A 365 1.43 -6.29 4.43
C ALA A 365 1.26 -7.58 3.60
N LEU A 366 0.23 -7.64 2.75
CA LEU A 366 -0.08 -8.78 1.89
C LEU A 366 0.54 -8.60 0.50
N ALA A 367 0.96 -9.68 -0.15
CA ALA A 367 1.48 -9.63 -1.51
C ALA A 367 0.32 -9.83 -2.50
N GLU A 368 -0.09 -8.77 -3.22
CA GLU A 368 -1.11 -8.91 -4.26
C GLU A 368 -0.57 -9.73 -5.44
N LEU A 369 -1.38 -10.68 -5.90
CA LEU A 369 -1.06 -11.62 -6.97
C LEU A 369 -1.42 -11.04 -8.35
N PRO A 370 -0.71 -11.47 -9.41
CA PRO A 370 -1.02 -11.06 -10.78
C PRO A 370 -2.44 -11.50 -11.18
N LYS A 371 -3.07 -10.70 -12.04
CA LYS A 371 -4.39 -10.96 -12.62
C LYS A 371 -4.27 -10.68 -14.12
N VAL A 372 -4.08 -11.71 -14.94
CA VAL A 372 -3.68 -11.54 -16.36
C VAL A 372 -4.87 -11.54 -17.32
N ALA A 373 -5.98 -12.15 -16.93
CA ALA A 373 -7.23 -12.15 -17.68
C ALA A 373 -8.42 -12.32 -16.74
N ALA A 374 -9.59 -11.86 -17.19
CA ALA A 374 -10.86 -12.11 -16.51
C ALA A 374 -11.96 -12.43 -17.53
N MET A 375 -12.90 -13.28 -17.15
CA MET A 375 -14.04 -13.70 -17.97
C MET A 375 -15.34 -13.61 -17.15
N LEU A 376 -16.39 -13.03 -17.74
CA LEU A 376 -17.75 -13.06 -17.20
C LEU A 376 -18.58 -14.10 -17.95
N SER A 377 -19.55 -14.72 -17.27
CA SER A 377 -20.56 -15.59 -17.91
C SER A 377 -21.34 -14.89 -19.03
N SER A 378 -21.66 -13.61 -18.84
CA SER A 378 -22.24 -12.71 -19.83
C SER A 378 -21.70 -11.29 -19.63
N THR A 379 -21.65 -10.46 -20.68
CA THR A 379 -21.14 -9.07 -20.59
C THR A 379 -22.18 -8.08 -21.09
N ARG A 380 -22.40 -6.99 -20.34
CA ARG A 380 -23.44 -5.99 -20.62
C ARG A 380 -22.85 -4.65 -21.06
N LYS A 381 -23.03 -4.30 -22.34
CA LYS A 381 -22.39 -3.12 -22.97
C LYS A 381 -20.86 -3.18 -22.78
N ASN A 382 -20.18 -2.05 -22.69
CA ASN A 382 -18.72 -1.93 -22.58
C ASN A 382 -18.18 -2.23 -21.16
N ASN A 383 -18.97 -2.87 -20.30
CA ASN A 383 -18.61 -3.18 -18.91
C ASN A 383 -17.95 -4.58 -18.85
N VAL A 384 -16.83 -4.74 -19.56
CA VAL A 384 -16.13 -6.02 -19.75
C VAL A 384 -15.53 -6.56 -18.46
N ALA A 385 -15.26 -7.87 -18.41
CA ALA A 385 -14.65 -8.54 -17.27
C ALA A 385 -13.31 -7.92 -16.81
N ALA A 386 -12.51 -7.42 -17.75
CA ALA A 386 -11.24 -6.76 -17.47
C ALA A 386 -11.38 -5.51 -16.56
N ASN A 387 -12.54 -4.83 -16.57
CA ASN A 387 -12.84 -3.70 -15.67
C ASN A 387 -12.96 -4.11 -14.19
N CYS A 388 -12.82 -5.40 -13.86
CA CYS A 388 -12.80 -5.91 -12.48
C CYS A 388 -11.41 -6.41 -12.06
N ILE A 389 -10.38 -6.19 -12.89
CA ILE A 389 -8.98 -6.47 -12.59
C ILE A 389 -8.06 -5.32 -13.06
N ASP A 390 -8.61 -4.12 -13.28
CA ASP A 390 -7.88 -2.94 -13.78
C ASP A 390 -7.15 -2.15 -12.67
N GLY A 391 -7.33 -2.55 -11.41
CA GLY A 391 -6.74 -1.92 -10.23
C GLY A 391 -7.56 -0.75 -9.64
N VAL A 392 -8.60 -0.27 -10.32
CA VAL A 392 -9.30 0.99 -10.01
C VAL A 392 -10.57 0.76 -9.19
N VAL A 393 -10.37 0.63 -7.87
CA VAL A 393 -11.36 0.22 -6.85
C VAL A 393 -12.68 1.03 -6.74
N ASP A 394 -12.88 2.11 -7.51
CA ASP A 394 -14.14 2.86 -7.59
C ASP A 394 -14.54 3.35 -9.00
N GLY A 395 -13.80 2.94 -10.04
CA GLY A 395 -13.81 3.52 -11.38
C GLY A 395 -14.82 2.90 -12.37
N LEU A 396 -14.29 2.24 -13.39
CA LEU A 396 -15.08 1.34 -14.25
C LEU A 396 -15.50 0.10 -13.45
N TYR A 397 -16.44 -0.66 -13.98
CA TYR A 397 -16.92 -1.89 -13.36
C TYR A 397 -17.21 -2.92 -14.45
N CYS A 398 -17.05 -4.20 -14.13
CA CYS A 398 -17.58 -5.26 -14.96
C CYS A 398 -19.09 -5.45 -14.65
N LEU A 399 -19.90 -5.87 -15.62
CA LEU A 399 -21.34 -6.03 -15.45
C LEU A 399 -21.88 -7.18 -16.30
N SER A 400 -22.51 -8.17 -15.66
CA SER A 400 -23.21 -9.24 -16.37
C SER A 400 -24.55 -8.78 -16.94
N ASN A 401 -25.12 -9.56 -17.87
CA ASN A 401 -26.51 -9.33 -18.28
C ASN A 401 -27.45 -9.83 -17.18
N PRO A 402 -28.49 -9.05 -16.81
CA PRO A 402 -29.51 -9.52 -15.87
C PRO A 402 -30.32 -10.64 -16.53
N ASN A 403 -30.66 -11.66 -15.75
CA ASN A 403 -31.57 -12.74 -16.14
C ASN A 403 -31.12 -13.57 -17.37
N GLN A 404 -29.86 -13.45 -17.81
CA GLN A 404 -29.32 -14.25 -18.91
C GLN A 404 -28.78 -15.61 -18.43
N ASP A 405 -28.08 -15.63 -17.29
CA ASP A 405 -27.35 -16.81 -16.83
C ASP A 405 -28.01 -17.43 -15.58
N THR A 406 -28.09 -18.76 -15.52
CA THR A 406 -28.61 -19.54 -14.36
C THR A 406 -27.64 -19.59 -13.17
N ASN A 407 -26.41 -19.12 -13.38
CA ASN A 407 -25.31 -19.03 -12.43
C ASN A 407 -24.35 -17.99 -13.01
N VAL A 408 -24.27 -16.79 -12.44
CA VAL A 408 -23.43 -15.71 -12.99
C VAL A 408 -22.02 -15.84 -12.41
N THR A 409 -21.00 -15.85 -13.27
CA THR A 409 -19.59 -15.95 -12.84
C THR A 409 -18.74 -14.76 -13.26
N LEU A 410 -17.73 -14.46 -12.44
CA LEU A 410 -16.50 -13.75 -12.81
C LEU A 410 -15.33 -14.68 -12.47
N GLU A 411 -14.63 -15.17 -13.49
CA GLU A 411 -13.44 -15.99 -13.35
C GLU A 411 -12.19 -15.16 -13.69
N VAL A 412 -11.16 -15.23 -12.85
CA VAL A 412 -9.90 -14.48 -13.00
C VAL A 412 -8.74 -15.46 -13.11
N ASP A 413 -7.97 -15.35 -14.19
CA ASP A 413 -6.72 -16.09 -14.41
C ASP A 413 -5.55 -15.30 -13.83
N MET A 414 -4.76 -15.92 -12.94
CA MET A 414 -3.54 -15.32 -12.40
C MET A 414 -2.30 -15.53 -13.31
N GLY A 415 -2.44 -16.31 -14.38
CA GLY A 415 -1.39 -16.59 -15.38
C GLY A 415 -0.52 -17.80 -15.04
N GLY A 416 -0.60 -18.30 -13.81
CA GLY A 416 0.09 -19.49 -13.32
C GLY A 416 -0.43 -19.92 -11.95
N PRO A 417 0.07 -21.05 -11.41
CA PRO A 417 -0.30 -21.50 -10.07
C PRO A 417 0.39 -20.64 -9.00
N HIS A 418 -0.42 -20.01 -8.15
CA HIS A 418 0.00 -19.23 -6.98
C HIS A 418 -0.60 -19.82 -5.69
N ARG A 419 -0.01 -19.49 -4.54
CA ARG A 419 -0.70 -19.65 -3.25
C ARG A 419 -1.58 -18.43 -3.03
N VAL A 420 -2.88 -18.66 -3.02
CA VAL A 420 -3.84 -17.68 -2.51
C VAL A 420 -3.88 -17.81 -0.99
N ALA A 421 -4.08 -16.67 -0.32
CA ALA A 421 -4.36 -16.55 1.09
C ALA A 421 -5.63 -15.74 1.36
N TYR A 422 -5.90 -14.73 0.53
CA TYR A 422 -7.04 -13.82 0.68
C TYR A 422 -7.61 -13.37 -0.67
N VAL A 423 -8.93 -13.16 -0.72
CA VAL A 423 -9.64 -12.54 -1.86
C VAL A 423 -10.49 -11.38 -1.36
N VAL A 424 -10.43 -10.25 -2.08
CA VAL A 424 -11.13 -9.00 -1.73
C VAL A 424 -11.96 -8.53 -2.93
N LEU A 425 -13.25 -8.30 -2.70
CA LEU A 425 -14.20 -7.80 -3.70
C LEU A 425 -14.56 -6.34 -3.38
N HIS A 426 -14.24 -5.42 -4.28
CA HIS A 426 -14.68 -4.03 -4.21
C HIS A 426 -16.08 -3.94 -4.85
N ASN A 427 -17.10 -3.85 -4.00
CA ASN A 427 -18.51 -3.93 -4.39
C ASN A 427 -19.03 -2.58 -4.91
N ARG A 428 -20.02 -2.60 -5.80
CA ARG A 428 -20.57 -1.40 -6.47
C ARG A 428 -21.53 -0.60 -5.58
N HIS A 429 -20.97 0.02 -4.55
CA HIS A 429 -21.69 0.50 -3.36
C HIS A 429 -22.35 1.88 -3.45
N LYS A 430 -22.15 2.66 -4.54
CA LYS A 430 -22.54 4.09 -4.61
C LYS A 430 -24.05 4.34 -4.36
N LYS A 431 -24.93 3.35 -4.57
CA LYS A 431 -26.33 3.31 -4.08
C LYS A 431 -26.63 2.00 -3.34
N THR A 432 -27.43 2.04 -2.28
CA THR A 432 -27.78 0.85 -1.45
C THR A 432 -28.43 -0.27 -2.29
N ALA A 433 -29.46 0.06 -3.09
CA ALA A 433 -30.11 -0.88 -4.02
C ALA A 433 -29.25 -1.28 -5.24
N ILE A 434 -27.97 -0.91 -5.26
CA ILE A 434 -26.94 -1.47 -6.15
C ILE A 434 -26.02 -2.36 -5.29
N ALA A 435 -25.46 -1.85 -4.19
CA ALA A 435 -24.61 -2.61 -3.25
C ALA A 435 -25.18 -3.99 -2.87
N GLN A 436 -26.49 -4.07 -2.65
CA GLN A 436 -27.19 -5.29 -2.22
C GLN A 436 -27.42 -6.33 -3.34
N ARG A 437 -27.26 -5.98 -4.63
CA ARG A 437 -27.59 -6.93 -5.73
C ARG A 437 -26.56 -8.04 -5.93
N LEU A 438 -25.33 -7.83 -5.47
CA LEU A 438 -24.33 -8.89 -5.41
C LEU A 438 -24.83 -10.06 -4.54
N GLY A 439 -25.66 -9.78 -3.52
CA GLY A 439 -26.49 -10.78 -2.82
C GLY A 439 -25.69 -11.90 -2.18
N ASP A 440 -26.13 -13.14 -2.38
CA ASP A 440 -25.40 -14.35 -1.99
C ASP A 440 -24.38 -14.73 -3.08
N TYR A 441 -23.13 -14.92 -2.70
CA TYR A 441 -22.05 -15.29 -3.62
C TYR A 441 -21.08 -16.28 -2.99
N GLU A 442 -20.41 -17.03 -3.84
CA GLU A 442 -19.38 -18.00 -3.51
C GLU A 442 -18.04 -17.55 -4.13
N ILE A 443 -16.93 -17.88 -3.47
CA ILE A 443 -15.58 -17.69 -3.98
C ILE A 443 -14.90 -19.04 -4.06
N TRP A 444 -14.53 -19.44 -5.27
CA TRP A 444 -13.90 -20.72 -5.59
C TRP A 444 -12.47 -20.53 -6.09
N LEU A 445 -11.63 -21.54 -5.84
CA LEU A 445 -10.32 -21.73 -6.43
C LEU A 445 -10.35 -22.88 -7.45
N GLY A 446 -9.54 -22.77 -8.51
CA GLY A 446 -9.33 -23.79 -9.53
C GLY A 446 -7.90 -23.77 -10.11
N SER A 447 -7.49 -24.86 -10.74
CA SER A 447 -6.22 -24.99 -11.48
C SER A 447 -6.43 -24.85 -12.99
N GLU A 448 -7.60 -25.27 -13.49
CA GLU A 448 -8.02 -25.14 -14.89
C GLU A 448 -9.23 -24.20 -15.07
N THR A 449 -9.48 -23.75 -16.31
CA THR A 449 -10.55 -22.82 -16.65
C THR A 449 -11.93 -23.45 -16.41
N GLY A 450 -12.82 -22.76 -15.69
CA GLY A 450 -14.12 -23.26 -15.24
C GLY A 450 -14.08 -24.27 -14.10
N GLU A 451 -12.89 -24.70 -13.66
CA GLU A 451 -12.69 -25.63 -12.56
C GLU A 451 -12.95 -24.96 -11.21
N ARG A 452 -13.64 -25.66 -10.31
CA ARG A 452 -14.01 -25.17 -8.98
C ARG A 452 -13.77 -26.28 -7.96
N THR A 453 -12.54 -26.37 -7.47
CA THR A 453 -12.09 -27.46 -6.59
C THR A 453 -12.28 -27.12 -5.11
N THR A 454 -12.01 -25.87 -4.73
CA THR A 454 -11.98 -25.44 -3.32
C THR A 454 -12.88 -24.22 -3.14
N LEU A 455 -13.94 -24.36 -2.34
CA LEU A 455 -14.77 -23.25 -1.88
C LEU A 455 -14.05 -22.53 -0.73
N CYS A 456 -13.64 -21.28 -0.92
CA CYS A 456 -13.11 -20.47 0.18
C CYS A 456 -14.24 -19.99 1.12
N ALA A 457 -15.32 -19.50 0.51
CA ALA A 457 -16.34 -18.71 1.17
C ALA A 457 -17.66 -18.82 0.41
N SER A 458 -18.75 -18.95 1.16
CA SER A 458 -20.12 -18.72 0.71
C SER A 458 -20.72 -17.68 1.64
N ALA A 459 -21.17 -16.54 1.10
CA ALA A 459 -21.49 -15.36 1.90
C ALA A 459 -22.56 -14.47 1.26
N THR A 460 -23.41 -13.88 2.10
CA THR A 460 -24.35 -12.81 1.73
C THR A 460 -23.71 -11.44 1.92
N VAL A 461 -23.99 -10.46 1.05
CA VAL A 461 -23.62 -9.06 1.30
C VAL A 461 -24.39 -8.50 2.51
N PRO A 462 -23.73 -7.97 3.55
CA PRO A 462 -24.41 -7.37 4.70
C PRO A 462 -25.29 -6.17 4.31
N PRO A 463 -26.39 -5.90 5.04
CA PRO A 463 -27.31 -4.81 4.71
C PRO A 463 -26.65 -3.43 4.76
N GLY A 464 -26.88 -2.61 3.74
CA GLY A 464 -26.37 -1.24 3.64
C GLY A 464 -25.52 -0.98 2.40
N LYS A 465 -24.58 -0.04 2.48
CA LYS A 465 -23.64 0.33 1.40
C LYS A 465 -22.26 -0.31 1.62
N VAL A 466 -22.21 -1.64 1.66
CA VAL A 466 -20.95 -2.37 1.86
C VAL A 466 -20.04 -2.18 0.64
N ALA A 467 -18.91 -1.51 0.83
CA ALA A 467 -17.97 -1.12 -0.22
C ALA A 467 -16.90 -2.16 -0.54
N VAL A 468 -16.48 -2.94 0.46
CA VAL A 468 -15.43 -3.95 0.38
C VAL A 468 -15.91 -5.20 1.11
N LEU A 469 -15.65 -6.37 0.53
CA LEU A 469 -15.92 -7.69 1.10
C LEU A 469 -14.62 -8.48 1.05
N SER A 470 -14.21 -9.10 2.16
CA SER A 470 -12.84 -9.55 2.36
C SER A 470 -12.80 -10.94 3.00
N HIS A 471 -12.27 -11.92 2.28
CA HIS A 471 -12.35 -13.35 2.63
C HIS A 471 -10.99 -14.01 2.72
N SER A 472 -10.86 -14.98 3.62
CA SER A 472 -9.72 -15.91 3.66
C SER A 472 -9.91 -16.98 2.58
N CYS A 473 -8.87 -17.22 1.77
CA CYS A 473 -8.82 -18.14 0.65
C CYS A 473 -7.47 -18.86 0.68
N ILE A 474 -7.21 -19.73 1.66
CA ILE A 474 -5.90 -20.41 1.76
C ILE A 474 -5.89 -21.64 0.85
N GLY A 475 -5.15 -21.59 -0.26
CA GLY A 475 -5.05 -22.69 -1.21
C GLY A 475 -4.13 -22.41 -2.39
N ALA A 476 -3.66 -23.46 -3.07
CA ALA A 476 -2.96 -23.31 -4.35
C ALA A 476 -3.99 -23.23 -5.50
N ALA A 477 -3.85 -22.24 -6.37
CA ALA A 477 -4.80 -21.98 -7.45
C ALA A 477 -4.13 -21.27 -8.63
N ARG A 478 -4.71 -21.40 -9.83
CA ARG A 478 -4.47 -20.49 -10.96
C ARG A 478 -5.68 -19.58 -11.22
N TYR A 479 -6.87 -20.10 -11.00
CA TYR A 479 -8.14 -19.41 -11.21
C TYR A 479 -8.82 -19.06 -9.89
N VAL A 480 -9.38 -17.86 -9.82
CA VAL A 480 -10.28 -17.41 -8.74
C VAL A 480 -11.61 -17.06 -9.35
N THR A 481 -12.68 -17.73 -8.92
CA THR A 481 -14.01 -17.61 -9.54
C THR A 481 -15.05 -17.17 -8.51
N VAL A 482 -15.59 -15.97 -8.69
CA VAL A 482 -16.76 -15.47 -7.96
C VAL A 482 -18.00 -15.96 -8.68
N LEU A 483 -18.87 -16.66 -7.96
CA LEU A 483 -20.10 -17.26 -8.45
C LEU A 483 -21.31 -16.68 -7.69
N LEU A 484 -22.29 -16.16 -8.41
CA LEU A 484 -23.61 -15.82 -7.86
C LEU A 484 -24.56 -16.96 -8.25
N PRO A 485 -24.90 -17.88 -7.32
CA PRO A 485 -25.77 -19.01 -7.63
C PRO A 485 -27.20 -18.58 -7.96
N GLY A 486 -27.83 -19.32 -8.88
CA GLY A 486 -29.25 -19.19 -9.24
C GLY A 486 -29.56 -18.20 -10.37
N THR A 487 -30.83 -18.14 -10.72
CA THR A 487 -31.38 -17.25 -11.77
C THR A 487 -31.56 -15.81 -11.30
N GLU A 488 -31.81 -14.89 -12.25
CA GLU A 488 -32.07 -13.46 -12.01
C GLU A 488 -30.96 -12.67 -11.29
N ARG A 489 -29.76 -13.25 -11.21
CA ARG A 489 -28.58 -12.61 -10.61
C ARG A 489 -27.99 -11.56 -11.56
N THR A 490 -27.11 -10.70 -11.03
CA THR A 490 -26.30 -9.77 -11.83
C THR A 490 -25.01 -9.45 -11.07
N LEU A 491 -23.86 -9.86 -11.61
CA LEU A 491 -22.56 -9.52 -11.02
C LEU A 491 -22.17 -8.11 -11.44
N HIS A 492 -21.68 -7.32 -10.48
CA HIS A 492 -21.19 -5.97 -10.71
C HIS A 492 -20.15 -5.52 -9.65
N LEU A 493 -18.87 -5.76 -9.90
CA LEU A 493 -17.78 -5.35 -9.01
C LEU A 493 -17.01 -4.18 -9.64
N TYR A 494 -16.35 -3.37 -8.80
CA TYR A 494 -15.35 -2.39 -9.24
C TYR A 494 -13.99 -3.04 -9.47
N GLU A 495 -13.56 -3.93 -8.58
CA GLU A 495 -12.25 -4.60 -8.64
C GLU A 495 -12.32 -5.90 -7.81
N LEU A 496 -11.61 -6.93 -8.23
CA LEU A 496 -11.32 -8.15 -7.49
C LEU A 496 -9.81 -8.23 -7.26
N ARG A 497 -9.37 -8.30 -6.00
CA ARG A 497 -7.96 -8.45 -5.63
C ARG A 497 -7.71 -9.81 -4.96
N VAL A 498 -6.54 -10.37 -5.19
CA VAL A 498 -6.12 -11.70 -4.70
C VAL A 498 -4.74 -11.55 -4.08
N TYR A 499 -4.47 -12.15 -2.92
CA TYR A 499 -3.21 -11.98 -2.19
C TYR A 499 -2.66 -13.31 -1.66
N ASP A 500 -1.32 -13.46 -1.60
CA ASP A 500 -0.61 -14.49 -0.80
C ASP A 500 -0.38 -13.97 0.65
N GLN A 501 -0.04 -14.87 1.57
CA GLN A 501 0.38 -14.52 2.93
C GLN A 501 1.67 -13.68 2.91
N PRO A 502 1.94 -12.85 3.94
CA PRO A 502 3.28 -12.34 4.16
C PRO A 502 4.18 -13.53 4.52
N THR A 503 5.24 -13.77 3.76
CA THR A 503 6.25 -14.77 4.15
C THR A 503 6.84 -14.33 5.50
N PRO A 504 6.82 -15.16 6.55
CA PRO A 504 7.51 -14.84 7.80
C PRO A 504 8.99 -14.65 7.49
N ARG A 505 9.53 -13.45 7.74
CA ARG A 505 10.98 -13.24 7.69
C ARG A 505 11.58 -14.06 8.81
N LEU A 506 12.28 -15.13 8.45
CA LEU A 506 13.25 -15.73 9.37
C LEU A 506 14.21 -14.61 9.80
N PRO A 507 14.55 -14.49 11.09
CA PRO A 507 15.56 -13.54 11.52
C PRO A 507 16.87 -13.85 10.78
N PRO A 508 17.68 -12.82 10.45
CA PRO A 508 18.98 -13.06 9.84
C PRO A 508 19.79 -13.99 10.74
N PRO A 509 20.61 -14.90 10.16
CA PRO A 509 21.52 -15.71 10.97
C PRO A 509 22.41 -14.77 11.80
N PRO A 510 22.74 -15.13 13.06
CA PRO A 510 23.58 -14.29 13.90
C PRO A 510 24.92 -14.02 13.21
N PRO A 511 25.49 -12.81 13.34
CA PRO A 511 26.71 -12.44 12.63
C PRO A 511 27.82 -13.45 12.94
N SER A 512 28.45 -13.98 11.90
CA SER A 512 29.58 -14.89 12.03
C SER A 512 30.67 -14.25 12.88
N LEU A 513 31.16 -14.99 13.89
CA LEU A 513 32.24 -14.53 14.76
C LEU A 513 33.42 -14.01 13.92
N PRO A 514 34.06 -12.90 14.31
CA PRO A 514 35.22 -12.39 13.59
C PRO A 514 36.32 -13.45 13.55
N PRO A 515 37.09 -13.54 12.45
CA PRO A 515 38.19 -14.49 12.35
C PRO A 515 39.20 -14.24 13.48
N PRO A 516 39.84 -15.29 14.03
CA PRO A 516 40.86 -15.12 15.06
C PRO A 516 42.01 -14.25 14.53
N PRO A 517 42.62 -13.40 15.37
CA PRO A 517 43.69 -12.50 14.93
C PRO A 517 44.86 -13.30 14.37
N SER A 518 45.42 -12.83 13.25
CA SER A 518 46.57 -13.44 12.59
C SER A 518 47.73 -13.63 13.58
N PRO A 519 48.46 -14.76 13.53
CA PRO A 519 49.63 -14.95 14.39
C PRO A 519 50.69 -13.88 14.09
N PRO A 520 51.45 -13.43 15.11
CA PRO A 520 52.49 -12.43 14.92
C PRO A 520 53.57 -12.93 13.97
N PRO A 521 54.23 -12.03 13.19
CA PRO A 521 55.30 -12.42 12.29
C PRO A 521 56.48 -13.03 13.07
N PRO A 522 57.20 -14.00 12.49
CA PRO A 522 58.34 -14.63 13.15
C PRO A 522 59.44 -13.61 13.45
N SER A 523 60.05 -13.73 14.62
CA SER A 523 61.18 -12.89 15.03
C SER A 523 62.36 -13.04 14.06
N PRO A 524 63.09 -11.95 13.74
CA PRO A 524 64.30 -12.06 12.94
C PRO A 524 65.35 -12.93 13.66
N PRO A 525 66.20 -13.66 12.92
CA PRO A 525 67.26 -14.46 13.53
C PRO A 525 68.28 -13.55 14.26
N PRO A 526 68.93 -14.05 15.33
CA PRO A 526 70.03 -13.33 15.98
C PRO A 526 71.25 -13.19 15.04
N PRO A 527 72.11 -12.18 15.29
CA PRO A 527 73.28 -11.88 14.47
C PRO A 527 74.42 -12.90 14.60
#